data_AF-A0A6F8V5E1-F1
#
_entry.id   AF-A0A6F8V5E1-F1
#
_cell.length_a   1.000
_cell.length_b   1.000
_cell.length_c   1.000
_cell.angle_alpha   90.00
_cell.angle_beta   90.00
_cell.angle_gamma   90.00
#
_symmetry.space_group_name_H-M   'P 1'
#
loop_
_entity.id
_entity.type
_entity.pdbx_description
1 polymer ?
#
loop_
_entity_poly.entity_id
_entity_poly.type
_entity_poly.pdbx_seq_one_letter_code
_entity_poly.pdbx_strand_id
1 'polypeptide(L)'
;MKILMLSAALLLAAVAAQAQTALMPSPGAIKMGVGVGGGILAYKAAKACLDHKISCAVAIGGGAALVHKFKKDAGLPPPGDCGPEQFRRLNAEVERACKSPTPLRCLRTDSAAILENKADKFRFCAVARSRRETLCFRGGDKNHKTQINQVNNAYRNCVELAGI
;
A
#
# COMPACT_ATOMS: atom_id res chain seq x y z
N MET A 1 -24.47 36.70 -35.84
CA MET A 1 -23.17 36.98 -35.18
C MET A 1 -22.51 35.62 -34.92
N LYS A 2 -21.61 35.18 -35.80
CA LYS A 2 -20.13 35.19 -35.69
C LYS A 2 -19.61 34.34 -34.51
N ILE A 3 -18.70 33.36 -34.60
CA ILE A 3 -17.85 32.76 -35.65
C ILE A 3 -17.47 31.36 -35.11
N LEU A 4 -17.61 30.32 -35.93
CA LEU A 4 -16.90 29.03 -35.84
C LEU A 4 -15.77 29.10 -36.88
N MET A 5 -14.51 28.95 -36.46
CA MET A 5 -13.33 28.72 -37.31
C MET A 5 -12.37 27.85 -36.47
N LEU A 6 -12.30 26.53 -36.69
CA LEU A 6 -11.29 25.85 -37.51
C LEU A 6 -9.85 26.41 -37.41
N SER A 7 -8.92 25.54 -37.02
CA SER A 7 -7.62 25.22 -37.68
C SER A 7 -6.43 25.21 -36.72
N ALA A 8 -5.80 24.05 -36.52
CA ALA A 8 -4.34 23.86 -36.54
C ALA A 8 -3.99 22.40 -36.21
N ALA A 9 -4.30 21.50 -37.14
CA ALA A 9 -3.49 20.30 -37.30
C ALA A 9 -2.25 20.70 -38.11
N LEU A 10 -1.09 20.86 -37.48
CA LEU A 10 0.22 20.58 -38.08
C LEU A 10 1.35 20.76 -37.05
N LEU A 11 1.94 19.64 -36.64
CA LEU A 11 3.35 19.41 -36.28
C LEU A 11 3.38 17.98 -35.70
N LEU A 12 3.38 16.95 -36.58
CA LEU A 12 4.58 16.19 -37.01
C LEU A 12 5.36 15.61 -35.81
N ALA A 13 5.73 14.35 -35.73
CA ALA A 13 5.59 13.18 -36.58
C ALA A 13 6.06 11.95 -35.79
N ALA A 14 5.65 10.78 -36.26
CA ALA A 14 6.39 9.51 -36.21
C ALA A 14 6.89 8.98 -34.86
N VAL A 15 6.17 8.00 -34.30
CA VAL A 15 6.84 6.83 -33.75
C VAL A 15 6.11 5.57 -34.21
N ALA A 16 6.27 5.26 -35.49
CA ALA A 16 6.15 3.90 -35.99
C ALA A 16 7.54 3.49 -36.48
N ALA A 17 8.33 2.86 -35.61
CA ALA A 17 9.51 2.12 -36.01
C ALA A 17 9.73 0.94 -35.05
N GLN A 18 9.31 -0.23 -35.56
CA GLN A 18 10.02 -1.50 -35.51
C GLN A 18 10.19 -2.19 -34.15
N ALA A 19 9.40 -3.25 -33.99
CA ALA A 19 9.88 -4.48 -33.37
C ALA A 19 11.09 -5.01 -34.17
N GLN A 20 12.20 -5.33 -33.51
CA GLN A 20 12.93 -6.58 -33.72
C GLN A 20 14.03 -6.79 -32.67
N THR A 21 14.16 -8.08 -32.38
CA THR A 21 15.07 -8.84 -31.53
C THR A 21 16.55 -8.44 -31.52
N ALA A 22 17.15 -8.74 -30.36
CA ALA A 22 18.54 -9.13 -30.15
C ALA A 22 19.63 -8.07 -30.38
N LEU A 23 20.30 -7.69 -29.30
CA LEU A 23 21.75 -7.81 -29.13
C LEU A 23 22.12 -7.23 -27.76
N MET A 24 22.71 -8.07 -26.91
CA MET A 24 23.47 -7.57 -25.78
C MET A 24 24.72 -6.86 -26.32
N PRO A 25 25.13 -5.72 -25.75
CA PRO A 25 26.52 -5.33 -25.77
C PRO A 25 27.11 -5.37 -24.35
N SER A 26 28.16 -6.19 -24.26
CA SER A 26 29.25 -6.13 -23.28
C SER A 26 29.84 -4.69 -23.18
N PRO A 27 30.53 -4.32 -22.08
CA PRO A 27 30.80 -2.93 -21.76
C PRO A 27 31.96 -2.39 -22.60
N GLY A 28 31.61 -1.57 -23.59
CA GLY A 28 32.54 -0.75 -24.36
C GLY A 28 32.04 0.69 -24.37
N ALA A 29 32.86 1.58 -23.83
CA ALA A 29 32.55 2.98 -23.53
C ALA A 29 31.86 3.76 -24.67
N ILE A 30 30.81 4.52 -24.32
CA ILE A 30 30.43 5.74 -25.04
C ILE A 30 30.33 6.88 -24.03
N LYS A 31 31.20 7.87 -24.22
CA LYS A 31 31.26 9.11 -23.46
C LYS A 31 30.23 10.14 -23.97
N MET A 32 29.93 11.06 -23.06
CA MET A 32 29.53 12.48 -23.26
C MET A 32 28.04 12.82 -23.35
N GLY A 33 27.63 13.74 -22.47
CA GLY A 33 26.39 14.50 -22.57
C GLY A 33 25.78 14.87 -21.21
N VAL A 34 26.43 15.71 -20.40
CA VAL A 34 25.78 16.33 -19.22
C VAL A 34 24.83 17.42 -19.71
N GLY A 35 23.58 17.04 -19.98
CA GLY A 35 22.49 17.96 -20.28
C GLY A 35 21.73 18.34 -19.01
N VAL A 36 22.01 19.51 -18.47
CA VAL A 36 21.30 20.12 -17.33
C VAL A 36 19.92 20.57 -17.79
N GLY A 37 18.99 19.63 -17.95
CA GLY A 37 17.61 19.92 -18.40
C GLY A 37 16.60 18.77 -18.22
N GLY A 38 17.06 17.55 -17.92
CA GLY A 38 16.20 16.35 -17.89
C GLY A 38 15.49 16.04 -16.57
N GLY A 39 15.82 16.73 -15.47
CA GLY A 39 15.40 16.33 -14.11
C GLY A 39 13.89 16.41 -13.85
N ILE A 40 13.21 17.46 -14.31
CA ILE A 40 11.78 17.69 -14.04
C ILE A 40 10.90 16.75 -14.88
N LEU A 41 11.29 16.49 -16.13
CA LEU A 41 10.56 15.58 -17.03
C LEU A 41 10.67 14.13 -16.56
N ALA A 42 11.86 13.67 -16.16
CA ALA A 42 12.06 12.36 -15.58
C ALA A 42 11.28 12.20 -14.26
N TYR A 43 11.27 13.22 -13.40
CA TYR A 43 10.49 13.22 -12.16
C TYR A 43 8.98 13.13 -12.41
N LYS A 44 8.43 13.89 -13.37
CA LYS A 44 7.00 13.82 -13.71
C LYS A 44 6.62 12.46 -14.29
N ALA A 45 7.44 11.88 -15.16
CA ALA A 45 7.23 10.55 -15.72
C ALA A 45 7.29 9.46 -14.64
N ALA A 46 8.26 9.52 -13.74
CA ALA A 46 8.36 8.62 -12.58
C ALA A 46 7.15 8.75 -11.65
N LYS A 47 6.70 9.97 -11.38
CA LYS A 47 5.51 10.23 -10.56
C LYS A 47 4.25 9.70 -11.23
N ALA A 48 4.08 9.91 -12.54
CA ALA A 48 2.94 9.38 -13.28
C ALA A 48 2.90 7.83 -13.25
N CYS A 49 4.05 7.17 -13.39
CA CYS A 49 4.13 5.72 -13.25
C CYS A 49 3.82 5.23 -11.83
N LEU A 50 4.24 5.99 -10.81
CA LEU A 50 3.90 5.70 -9.42
C LEU A 50 2.40 5.89 -9.13
N ASP A 51 1.80 6.98 -9.61
CA ASP A 51 0.39 7.35 -9.39
C ASP A 51 -0.57 6.38 -10.12
N HIS A 52 -0.25 6.01 -11.36
CA HIS A 52 -1.03 5.04 -12.14
C HIS A 52 -0.71 3.59 -11.83
N LYS A 53 0.23 3.34 -10.92
CA LYS A 53 0.65 2.00 -10.53
C LYS A 53 1.07 1.18 -11.77
N ILE A 54 1.92 1.72 -12.64
CA ILE A 54 2.44 1.03 -13.82
C ILE A 54 3.94 0.77 -13.59
N SER A 55 4.41 -0.44 -13.89
CA SER A 55 5.84 -0.71 -13.89
C SER A 55 6.46 0.03 -15.08
N CYS A 56 7.33 0.98 -14.79
CA CYS A 56 8.02 1.76 -15.81
C CYS A 56 9.52 1.81 -15.50
N ALA A 57 10.34 1.77 -16.55
CA ALA A 57 11.71 2.21 -16.47
C ALA A 57 11.76 3.71 -16.75
N VAL A 58 12.33 4.50 -15.84
CA VAL A 58 12.58 5.92 -16.09
C VAL A 58 14.07 6.12 -16.23
N ALA A 59 14.48 6.65 -17.38
CA ALA A 59 15.86 7.06 -17.61
C ALA A 59 16.12 8.37 -16.87
N ILE A 60 17.02 8.33 -15.89
CA ILE A 60 17.56 9.53 -15.23
C ILE A 60 18.98 9.69 -15.77
N GLY A 61 19.45 10.92 -16.02
CA GLY A 61 20.75 11.15 -16.65
C GLY A 61 21.88 10.44 -15.89
N GLY A 62 22.36 9.31 -16.43
CA GLY A 62 23.36 8.44 -15.81
C GLY A 62 22.92 6.99 -15.51
N GLY A 63 21.62 6.66 -15.58
CA GLY A 63 21.14 5.30 -15.40
C GLY A 63 19.62 5.13 -15.50
N ALA A 64 19.16 3.94 -15.85
CA ALA A 64 17.73 3.59 -15.81
C ALA A 64 17.35 3.17 -14.37
N ALA A 65 16.44 3.92 -13.74
CA ALA A 65 15.79 3.45 -12.52
C ALA A 65 14.60 2.57 -12.91
N LEU A 66 14.68 1.28 -12.61
CA LEU A 66 13.52 0.39 -12.65
C LEU A 66 12.65 0.69 -11.44
N VAL A 67 11.52 1.39 -11.67
CA VAL A 67 10.50 1.59 -10.63
C VAL A 67 9.65 0.32 -10.61
N HIS A 68 10.11 -0.68 -9.87
CA HIS A 68 9.33 -1.89 -9.65
C HIS A 68 8.14 -1.58 -8.74
N LYS A 69 6.96 -1.71 -9.31
CA LYS A 69 5.71 -1.73 -8.57
C LYS A 69 5.72 -2.93 -7.63
N PHE A 70 5.89 -2.70 -6.33
CA PHE A 70 5.53 -3.68 -5.33
C PHE A 70 4.02 -3.93 -5.44
N LYS A 71 3.61 -5.17 -5.78
CA LYS A 71 2.22 -5.59 -5.67
C LYS A 71 1.79 -5.38 -4.21
N LYS A 72 1.11 -4.27 -3.94
CA LYS A 72 0.65 -3.91 -2.59
C LYS A 72 -0.70 -4.55 -2.23
N ASP A 73 -1.27 -5.35 -3.14
CA ASP A 73 -2.72 -5.59 -3.12
C ASP A 73 -3.11 -7.08 -3.07
N ALA A 74 -2.17 -8.01 -3.22
CA ALA A 74 -2.38 -9.43 -2.93
C ALA A 74 -1.55 -9.76 -1.69
N GLY A 75 -2.18 -9.82 -0.51
CA GLY A 75 -1.49 -10.10 0.74
C GLY A 75 -0.60 -11.33 0.66
N LEU A 76 0.49 -11.37 1.44
CA LEU A 76 1.34 -12.55 1.48
C LEU A 76 0.51 -13.73 2.03
N PRO A 77 0.58 -14.93 1.43
CA PRO A 77 -0.06 -16.10 2.03
C PRO A 77 0.61 -16.41 3.37
N PRO A 78 -0.13 -16.92 4.38
CA PRO A 78 0.46 -17.38 5.62
C PRO A 78 1.58 -18.41 5.38
N PRO A 79 2.68 -18.38 6.15
CA PRO A 79 2.95 -17.51 7.30
C PRO A 79 3.53 -16.12 6.94
N GLY A 80 3.61 -15.78 5.65
CA GLY A 80 4.23 -14.55 5.16
C GLY A 80 5.74 -14.54 5.39
N ASP A 81 6.28 -13.44 5.92
CA ASP A 81 7.70 -13.29 6.26
C ASP A 81 8.07 -13.99 7.59
N CYS A 82 7.08 -14.47 8.36
CA CYS A 82 7.31 -15.17 9.62
C CYS A 82 7.64 -16.66 9.40
N GLY A 83 8.44 -17.23 10.31
CA GLY A 83 8.57 -18.69 10.41
C GLY A 83 7.28 -19.34 10.94
N PRO A 84 7.03 -20.65 10.69
CA PRO A 84 5.79 -21.32 11.08
C PRO A 84 5.47 -21.22 12.59
N GLU A 85 6.49 -21.38 13.44
CA GLU A 85 6.31 -21.33 14.89
C GLU A 85 5.98 -19.91 15.39
N GLN A 86 6.66 -18.89 14.85
CA GLN A 86 6.38 -17.49 15.15
C GLN A 86 4.98 -17.11 14.71
N PHE A 87 4.58 -17.48 13.49
CA PHE A 87 3.24 -17.26 12.99
C PHE A 87 2.19 -17.93 13.87
N ARG A 88 2.40 -19.20 14.28
CA ARG A 88 1.51 -19.92 15.20
C ARG A 88 1.34 -19.18 16.53
N ARG A 89 2.44 -18.70 17.14
CA ARG A 89 2.39 -17.92 18.39
C ARG A 89 1.60 -16.63 18.22
N LEU A 90 1.89 -15.83 17.19
CA LEU A 90 1.19 -14.58 16.91
C LEU A 90 -0.28 -14.81 16.57
N ASN A 91 -0.61 -15.90 15.89
CA ASN A 91 -1.99 -16.25 15.59
C ASN A 91 -2.77 -16.65 16.86
N ALA A 92 -2.15 -17.41 17.76
CA ALA A 92 -2.73 -17.73 19.07
C ALA A 92 -2.89 -16.48 19.98
N GLU A 93 -1.99 -15.50 19.85
CA GLU A 93 -2.12 -14.19 20.51
C GLU A 93 -3.34 -13.42 19.99
N VAL A 94 -3.51 -13.34 18.67
CA VAL A 94 -4.71 -12.75 18.04
C VAL A 94 -5.97 -13.47 18.51
N GLU A 95 -5.97 -14.80 18.50
CA GLU A 95 -7.11 -15.60 18.92
C GLU A 95 -7.51 -15.31 20.38
N ARG A 96 -6.54 -15.32 21.29
CA ARG A 96 -6.77 -15.05 22.72
C ARG A 96 -7.22 -13.62 23.00
N ALA A 97 -6.69 -12.65 22.24
CA ALA A 97 -7.03 -11.25 22.41
C ALA A 97 -8.42 -10.91 21.84
N CYS A 98 -8.79 -11.54 20.72
CA CYS A 98 -10.02 -11.22 19.99
C CYS A 98 -11.21 -12.12 20.35
N LYS A 99 -10.99 -13.36 20.80
CA LYS A 99 -12.08 -14.23 21.27
C LYS A 99 -12.50 -13.79 22.66
N SER A 100 -13.81 -13.71 22.86
CA SER A 100 -14.43 -13.44 24.16
C SER A 100 -15.55 -14.46 24.39
N PRO A 101 -15.69 -14.98 25.61
CA PRO A 101 -16.83 -15.82 25.98
C PRO A 101 -18.14 -15.01 26.06
N THR A 102 -18.04 -13.69 26.22
CA THR A 102 -19.20 -12.78 26.28
C THR A 102 -19.28 -11.91 25.03
N PRO A 103 -20.50 -11.48 24.64
CA PRO A 103 -20.67 -10.56 23.51
C PRO A 103 -19.88 -9.27 23.72
N LEU A 104 -18.94 -8.97 22.81
CA LEU A 104 -18.13 -7.76 22.86
C LEU A 104 -18.86 -6.50 22.35
N ARG A 105 -20.17 -6.58 22.04
CA ARG A 105 -20.93 -5.38 21.63
C ARG A 105 -21.05 -4.41 22.81
N CYS A 106 -20.67 -3.16 22.58
CA CYS A 106 -20.89 -2.07 23.53
C CYS A 106 -22.29 -1.49 23.38
N LEU A 107 -23.00 -1.41 24.50
CA LEU A 107 -24.38 -1.01 24.61
C LEU A 107 -24.50 0.22 25.50
N ARG A 108 -25.45 1.10 25.17
CA ARG A 108 -25.79 2.25 26.04
C ARG A 108 -26.27 1.84 27.43
N THR A 109 -26.72 0.59 27.59
CA THR A 109 -27.18 0.01 28.86
C THR A 109 -26.06 -0.67 29.65
N ASP A 110 -24.86 -0.82 29.07
CA ASP A 110 -23.72 -1.32 29.83
C ASP A 110 -23.27 -0.26 30.85
N SER A 111 -22.78 -0.69 32.01
CA SER A 111 -22.13 0.23 32.94
C SER A 111 -20.77 0.71 32.40
N ALA A 112 -20.28 1.85 32.89
CA ALA A 112 -18.97 2.39 32.51
C ALA A 112 -17.85 1.34 32.69
N ALA A 113 -17.81 0.64 33.83
CA ALA A 113 -16.84 -0.41 34.08
C ALA A 113 -16.93 -1.59 33.07
N ILE A 114 -18.13 -1.94 32.59
CA ILE A 114 -18.28 -2.97 31.56
C ILE A 114 -17.78 -2.45 30.20
N LEU A 115 -18.08 -1.19 29.87
CA LEU A 115 -17.64 -0.56 28.63
C LEU A 115 -16.12 -0.42 28.57
N GLU A 116 -15.48 -0.02 29.67
CA GLU A 116 -14.02 0.01 29.82
C GLU A 116 -13.40 -1.37 29.57
N ASN A 117 -13.91 -2.42 30.21
CA ASN A 117 -13.42 -3.78 30.01
C ASN A 117 -13.57 -4.25 28.55
N LYS A 118 -14.68 -3.91 27.89
CA LYS A 118 -14.90 -4.21 26.47
C LYS A 118 -13.95 -3.40 25.57
N ALA A 119 -13.73 -2.13 25.90
CA ALA A 119 -12.79 -1.26 25.19
C ALA A 119 -11.37 -1.84 25.24
N ASP A 120 -10.91 -2.26 26.43
CA ASP A 120 -9.60 -2.89 26.57
C ASP A 120 -9.49 -4.17 25.75
N LYS A 121 -10.54 -4.99 25.69
CA LYS A 121 -10.54 -6.18 24.83
C LYS A 121 -10.41 -5.84 23.35
N PHE A 122 -11.14 -4.84 22.86
CA PHE A 122 -10.97 -4.39 21.48
C PHE A 122 -9.57 -3.82 21.22
N ARG A 123 -9.03 -3.05 22.16
CA ARG A 123 -7.67 -2.50 22.08
C ARG A 123 -6.63 -3.62 21.96
N PHE A 124 -6.70 -4.63 22.84
CA PHE A 124 -5.78 -5.77 22.78
C PHE A 124 -5.92 -6.55 21.47
N CYS A 125 -7.15 -6.78 20.99
CA CYS A 125 -7.38 -7.43 19.70
C CYS A 125 -6.77 -6.65 18.53
N ALA A 126 -6.94 -5.31 18.49
CA ALA A 126 -6.38 -4.46 17.44
C ALA A 126 -4.84 -4.46 17.46
N VAL A 127 -4.24 -4.40 18.65
CA VAL A 127 -2.78 -4.47 18.84
C VAL A 127 -2.23 -5.82 18.37
N ALA A 128 -2.83 -6.93 18.80
CA ALA A 128 -2.39 -8.27 18.41
C ALA A 128 -2.48 -8.46 16.88
N ARG A 129 -3.58 -8.02 16.26
CA ARG A 129 -3.72 -8.03 14.79
C ARG A 129 -2.63 -7.19 14.15
N SER A 130 -2.48 -5.93 14.53
CA SER A 130 -1.49 -5.01 13.96
C SER A 130 -0.06 -5.56 14.08
N ARG A 131 0.26 -6.19 15.21
CA ARG A 131 1.56 -6.85 15.43
C ARG A 131 1.78 -8.01 14.46
N ARG A 132 0.82 -8.93 14.34
CA ARG A 132 0.90 -10.05 13.37
C ARG A 132 1.04 -9.54 11.94
N GLU A 133 0.22 -8.57 11.55
CA GLU A 133 0.23 -8.01 10.20
C GLU A 133 1.53 -7.27 9.87
N THR A 134 2.08 -6.53 10.82
CA THR A 134 3.35 -5.82 10.65
C THR A 134 4.52 -6.79 10.53
N LEU A 135 4.59 -7.80 11.40
CA LEU A 135 5.71 -8.74 11.45
C LEU A 135 5.69 -9.77 10.33
N CYS A 136 4.51 -10.30 9.99
CA CYS A 136 4.40 -11.42 9.07
C CYS A 136 3.95 -11.00 7.66
N PHE A 137 3.24 -9.87 7.52
CA PHE A 137 2.56 -9.52 6.27
C PHE A 137 2.90 -8.09 5.78
N ARG A 138 4.03 -7.52 6.24
CA ARG A 138 4.51 -6.17 5.86
C ARG A 138 3.46 -5.07 6.06
N GLY A 139 2.67 -5.19 7.12
CA GLY A 139 1.58 -4.28 7.47
C GLY A 139 0.22 -4.67 6.88
N GLY A 140 0.10 -5.84 6.27
CA GLY A 140 -1.14 -6.41 5.77
C GLY A 140 -1.70 -5.75 4.51
N ASP A 141 -2.58 -6.46 3.82
CA ASP A 141 -3.34 -5.95 2.68
C ASP A 141 -4.58 -5.13 3.11
N LYS A 142 -5.41 -4.75 2.14
CA LYS A 142 -6.65 -4.00 2.38
C LYS A 142 -7.60 -4.72 3.33
N ASN A 143 -7.71 -6.05 3.23
CA ASN A 143 -8.60 -6.84 4.08
C ASN A 143 -8.10 -6.83 5.53
N HIS A 144 -6.80 -7.07 5.74
CA HIS A 144 -6.18 -7.00 7.06
C HIS A 144 -6.38 -5.63 7.72
N LYS A 145 -6.19 -4.55 6.96
CA LYS A 145 -6.43 -3.17 7.45
C LYS A 145 -7.89 -2.91 7.77
N THR A 146 -8.81 -3.42 6.95
CA THR A 146 -10.25 -3.31 7.20
C THR A 146 -10.63 -3.99 8.50
N GLN A 147 -10.11 -5.20 8.74
CA GLN A 147 -10.33 -5.95 9.98
C GLN A 147 -9.77 -5.24 11.22
N ILE A 148 -8.61 -4.61 11.13
CA ILE A 148 -8.05 -3.79 12.23
C ILE A 148 -8.93 -2.56 12.48
N ASN A 149 -9.34 -1.87 11.41
CA ASN A 149 -10.19 -0.69 11.51
C ASN A 149 -11.57 -1.00 12.11
N GLN A 150 -12.18 -2.14 11.77
CA GLN A 150 -13.44 -2.57 12.38
C GLN A 150 -13.31 -2.74 13.90
N VAL A 151 -12.20 -3.33 14.36
CA VAL A 151 -11.94 -3.49 15.79
C VAL A 151 -11.69 -2.14 16.46
N ASN A 152 -10.94 -1.24 15.82
CA ASN A 152 -10.73 0.13 16.33
C ASN A 152 -12.02 0.95 16.37
N ASN A 153 -12.94 0.75 15.42
CA ASN A 153 -14.26 1.39 15.45
C ASN A 153 -15.09 0.88 16.63
N ALA A 154 -15.04 -0.43 16.89
CA ALA A 154 -15.73 -1.01 18.04
C ALA A 154 -15.15 -0.49 19.36
N TYR A 155 -13.82 -0.40 19.48
CA TYR A 155 -13.14 0.24 20.61
C TYR A 155 -13.64 1.67 20.84
N ARG A 156 -13.63 2.51 19.79
CA ARG A 156 -14.07 3.91 19.89
C ARG A 156 -15.51 4.06 20.34
N ASN A 157 -16.40 3.20 19.85
CA ASN A 157 -17.79 3.16 20.31
C ASN A 157 -17.89 2.88 21.82
N CYS A 158 -17.10 1.94 22.35
CA CYS A 158 -17.11 1.66 23.79
C CYS A 158 -16.62 2.85 24.62
N VAL A 159 -15.54 3.50 24.17
CA VAL A 159 -14.95 4.69 24.81
C VAL A 159 -15.96 5.85 24.83
N GLU A 160 -16.61 6.12 23.70
CA GLU A 160 -17.64 7.14 23.57
C GLU A 160 -18.81 6.89 24.52
N LEU A 161 -19.28 5.64 24.60
CA LEU A 161 -20.37 5.26 25.50
C LEU A 161 -19.97 5.30 26.98
N ALA A 162 -18.69 5.04 27.29
CA ALA A 162 -18.17 5.09 28.66
C ALA A 162 -17.96 6.54 29.14
N GLY A 163 -17.81 7.49 28.21
CA GLY A 163 -17.48 8.88 28.53
C GLY A 163 -16.03 9.06 29.00
N ILE A 164 -15.11 8.23 28.48
CA ILE A 164 -13.67 8.27 28.80
C ILE A 164 -12.81 8.73 27.61
#